data_AF-A0A0D2P4C6-F1
#
_entry.id   AF-A0A0D2P4C6-F1
#
_cell.length_a   1.000
_cell.length_b   1.000
_cell.length_c   1.000
_cell.angle_alpha   90.00
_cell.angle_beta   90.00
_cell.angle_gamma   90.00
#
_symmetry.space_group_name_H-M   'P 1'
#
loop_
_entity.id
_entity.type
_entity.pdbx_description
1 polymer ?
#
loop_
_entity_poly.entity_id
_entity_poly.type
_entity_poly.pdbx_seq_one_letter_code
_entity_poly.pdbx_strand_id
1 'polypeptide(L)'
;MNDLPNFITQSIWRNKFLPTLYDKFFTSNEPFAQFYKASDAFITLLQEIVDEVFPNTSYKANTSDALHQLRRSCIGSSAIQLIKQHVSTLEGENEAREWARWATRPDGPLFFKTPTPVNSPTDRKDPAYKHPEGRLLSPFILKLATPCLRLKEGSISENGYPKGLFALIMAAVRVLRGITMKSD
;
A
#
# COMPACT_ATOMS: atom_id res chain seq x y z
N MET A 1 6.76 22.32 -7.40
CA MET A 1 6.38 21.62 -8.66
C MET A 1 6.98 22.35 -9.87
N ASN A 2 8.15 23.00 -9.73
CA ASN A 2 8.71 23.88 -10.78
C ASN A 2 9.73 23.17 -11.67
N ASP A 3 9.96 21.87 -11.48
CA ASP A 3 11.04 21.12 -12.12
C ASP A 3 10.55 20.05 -13.11
N LEU A 4 9.26 20.09 -13.50
CA LEU A 4 8.76 19.18 -14.54
C LEU A 4 9.24 19.64 -15.92
N PRO A 5 9.61 18.71 -16.81
CA PRO A 5 9.93 19.03 -18.20
C PRO A 5 8.83 19.83 -18.91
N ASN A 6 9.22 20.79 -19.75
CA ASN A 6 8.29 21.75 -20.38
C ASN A 6 7.18 21.12 -21.25
N PHE A 7 7.39 19.90 -21.76
CA PHE A 7 6.38 19.19 -22.56
C PHE A 7 5.27 18.57 -21.68
N ILE A 8 5.49 18.48 -20.37
CA ILE A 8 4.52 17.93 -19.43
C ILE A 8 3.61 19.06 -18.95
N THR A 9 2.37 19.06 -19.46
CA THR A 9 1.34 19.94 -18.91
C THR A 9 0.83 19.41 -17.57
N GLN A 10 0.46 20.31 -16.66
CA GLN A 10 -0.03 19.93 -15.35
C GLN A 10 -1.30 19.06 -15.39
N SER A 11 -2.14 19.24 -16.43
CA SER A 11 -3.33 18.43 -16.64
C SER A 11 -2.97 16.99 -17.01
N ILE A 12 -2.11 16.79 -18.02
CA ILE A 12 -1.71 15.43 -18.45
C ILE A 12 -0.91 14.73 -17.34
N TRP A 13 -0.05 15.46 -16.64
CA TRP A 13 0.67 14.96 -15.48
C TRP A 13 -0.25 14.34 -14.43
N ARG A 14 -1.26 15.11 -13.99
CA ARG A 14 -2.17 14.70 -12.92
C ARG A 14 -3.20 13.67 -13.35
N ASN A 15 -3.67 13.75 -14.59
CA ASN A 15 -4.81 12.96 -15.05
C ASN A 15 -4.41 11.72 -15.85
N LYS A 16 -3.16 11.60 -16.30
CA LYS A 16 -2.67 10.49 -17.12
C LYS A 16 -1.38 9.90 -16.58
N PHE A 17 -0.33 10.71 -16.43
CA PHE A 17 0.98 10.19 -16.02
C PHE A 17 0.96 9.59 -14.61
N LEU A 18 0.54 10.36 -13.60
CA LEU A 18 0.51 9.88 -12.21
C LEU A 18 -0.42 8.67 -12.05
N PRO A 19 -1.66 8.66 -12.59
CA PRO A 19 -2.50 7.48 -12.56
C PRO A 19 -1.88 6.23 -13.17
N THR A 20 -1.19 6.37 -14.29
CA THR A 20 -0.52 5.26 -14.98
C THR A 20 0.63 4.72 -14.16
N LEU A 21 1.42 5.61 -13.55
CA LEU A 21 2.48 5.20 -12.61
C LEU A 21 1.91 4.44 -11.41
N TYR A 22 0.84 4.94 -10.80
CA TYR A 22 0.20 4.28 -9.67
C TYR A 22 -0.39 2.93 -10.07
N ASP A 23 -1.00 2.81 -11.26
CA ASP A 23 -1.51 1.52 -11.74
C ASP A 23 -0.37 0.50 -11.87
N LYS A 24 0.70 0.82 -12.61
CA LYS A 24 1.86 -0.07 -12.77
C LYS A 24 2.51 -0.42 -11.43
N PHE A 25 2.59 0.54 -10.50
CA PHE A 25 3.10 0.29 -9.16
C PHE A 25 2.20 -0.65 -8.35
N PHE A 26 0.89 -0.42 -8.37
CA PHE A 26 -0.06 -1.19 -7.59
C PHE A 26 -0.29 -2.60 -8.15
N THR A 27 -0.03 -2.84 -9.43
CA THR A 27 -0.18 -4.16 -10.06
C THR A 27 1.12 -4.96 -10.12
N SER A 28 2.28 -4.34 -9.84
CA SER A 28 3.57 -5.02 -9.81
C SER A 28 3.57 -6.24 -8.87
N ASN A 29 4.21 -7.32 -9.32
CA ASN A 29 4.49 -8.49 -8.49
C ASN A 29 5.65 -8.25 -7.51
N GLU A 30 6.48 -7.25 -7.79
CA GLU A 30 7.72 -6.93 -7.05
C GLU A 30 7.72 -5.47 -6.53
N PRO A 31 6.70 -5.04 -5.77
CA PRO A 31 6.51 -3.63 -5.40
C PRO A 31 7.62 -3.09 -4.47
N PHE A 32 8.43 -3.96 -3.85
CA PHE A 32 9.54 -3.59 -2.99
C PHE A 32 10.89 -3.52 -3.73
N ALA A 33 11.06 -4.33 -4.77
CA ALA A 33 12.33 -4.43 -5.50
C ALA A 33 12.42 -3.46 -6.67
N GLN A 34 11.30 -3.13 -7.32
CA GLN A 34 11.32 -2.33 -8.56
C GLN A 34 11.17 -0.82 -8.33
N PHE A 35 10.81 -0.38 -7.12
CA PHE A 35 10.35 1.00 -6.86
C PHE A 35 11.18 1.74 -5.80
N TYR A 36 12.50 1.53 -5.79
CA TYR A 36 13.41 2.31 -4.96
C TYR A 36 14.19 3.34 -5.78
N LYS A 37 14.61 4.41 -5.10
CA LYS A 37 15.36 5.51 -5.72
C LYS A 37 16.69 5.00 -6.27
N ALA A 38 17.00 5.38 -7.49
CA ALA A 38 18.19 5.00 -8.28
C ALA A 38 18.19 3.55 -8.77
N SER A 39 17.03 2.88 -8.76
CA SER A 39 16.87 1.61 -9.46
C SER A 39 16.78 1.84 -10.97
N ASP A 40 17.63 1.17 -11.75
CA ASP A 40 17.54 1.15 -13.21
C ASP A 40 16.16 0.68 -13.65
N ALA A 41 15.59 -0.33 -12.97
CA ALA A 41 14.24 -0.82 -13.26
C ALA A 41 13.16 0.25 -13.06
N PHE A 42 13.35 1.16 -12.08
CA PHE A 42 12.42 2.26 -11.87
C PHE A 42 12.56 3.33 -12.97
N ILE A 43 13.78 3.60 -13.43
CA ILE A 43 14.01 4.51 -14.58
C ILE A 43 13.42 3.94 -15.86
N THR A 44 13.62 2.64 -16.12
CA THR A 44 13.00 1.95 -17.26
C THR A 44 11.49 2.07 -17.20
N LEU A 45 10.87 1.82 -16.04
CA LEU A 45 9.44 1.98 -15.86
C LEU A 45 8.97 3.43 -16.12
N LEU A 46 9.69 4.43 -15.60
CA LEU A 46 9.37 5.84 -15.85
C LEU A 46 9.45 6.17 -17.34
N GLN A 47 10.46 5.64 -18.04
CA GLN A 47 10.58 5.81 -19.49
C GLN A 47 9.41 5.16 -20.23
N GLU A 48 9.02 3.94 -19.89
CA GLU A 48 7.85 3.27 -20.48
C GLU A 48 6.59 4.13 -20.32
N ILE A 49 6.36 4.71 -19.13
CA ILE A 49 5.21 5.59 -18.90
C ILE A 49 5.32 6.89 -19.71
N VAL A 50 6.51 7.46 -19.85
CA VAL A 50 6.72 8.64 -20.71
C VAL A 50 6.37 8.29 -22.16
N ASP A 51 6.85 7.16 -22.67
CA ASP A 51 6.62 6.73 -24.05
C ASP A 51 5.13 6.42 -24.29
N GLU A 52 4.43 5.85 -23.30
CA GLU A 52 2.99 5.60 -23.37
C GLU A 52 2.16 6.89 -23.31
N VAL A 53 2.49 7.84 -22.42
CA VAL A 53 1.69 9.06 -22.18
C VAL A 53 2.02 10.17 -23.18
N PHE A 54 3.26 10.22 -23.67
CA PHE A 54 3.79 11.27 -24.53
C PHE A 54 4.52 10.70 -25.76
N PRO A 55 3.86 9.93 -26.64
CA PRO A 55 4.53 9.15 -27.70
C PRO A 55 5.33 9.98 -28.71
N ASN A 56 5.07 11.28 -28.81
CA ASN A 56 5.73 12.19 -29.75
C ASN A 56 6.94 12.93 -29.14
N THR A 57 7.34 12.58 -27.91
CA THR A 57 8.50 13.21 -27.25
C THR A 57 9.76 12.38 -27.46
N SER A 58 10.91 13.04 -27.63
CA SER A 58 12.23 12.40 -27.60
C SER A 58 12.83 12.34 -26.19
N TYR A 59 12.02 12.67 -25.17
CA TYR A 59 12.47 12.76 -23.78
C TYR A 59 13.05 11.45 -23.25
N LYS A 60 14.12 11.56 -22.47
CA LYS A 60 14.76 10.44 -21.78
C LYS A 60 14.83 10.67 -20.28
N ALA A 61 14.09 9.85 -19.53
CA ALA A 61 14.10 9.85 -18.07
C ALA A 61 15.48 9.46 -17.54
N ASN A 62 15.90 10.09 -16.46
CA ASN A 62 17.18 9.81 -15.80
C ASN A 62 17.06 9.96 -14.27
N THR A 63 18.10 9.55 -13.55
CA THR A 63 18.09 9.53 -12.07
C THR A 63 18.09 10.90 -11.41
N SER A 64 18.47 11.95 -12.14
CA SER A 64 18.50 13.34 -11.66
C SER A 64 17.18 14.07 -11.91
N ASP A 65 16.28 13.45 -12.68
CA ASP A 65 14.99 14.01 -13.07
C ASP A 65 14.06 14.20 -11.88
N ALA A 66 13.24 15.27 -11.92
CA ALA A 66 12.16 15.47 -10.98
C ALA A 66 11.13 14.31 -11.00
N LEU A 67 10.96 13.65 -12.16
CA LEU A 67 10.16 12.43 -12.28
C LEU A 67 10.63 11.32 -11.33
N HIS A 68 11.94 11.23 -11.11
CA HIS A 68 12.55 10.23 -10.25
C HIS A 68 12.43 10.58 -8.74
N GLN A 69 12.08 11.83 -8.41
CA GLN A 69 11.92 12.29 -7.03
C GLN A 69 10.50 12.08 -6.48
N LEU A 70 9.66 11.30 -7.17
CA LEU A 70 8.30 11.04 -6.75
C LEU A 70 8.25 10.46 -5.32
N ARG A 71 7.43 11.10 -4.48
CA ARG A 71 7.32 10.73 -3.07
C ARG A 71 6.75 9.32 -2.95
N ARG A 72 7.44 8.49 -2.17
CA ARG A 72 6.95 7.16 -1.78
C ARG A 72 5.54 7.27 -1.19
N SER A 73 4.72 6.27 -1.50
CA SER A 73 3.36 6.13 -0.99
C SER A 73 3.28 6.33 0.53
N CYS A 74 2.27 7.07 0.99
CA CYS A 74 2.00 7.33 2.41
C CYS A 74 1.31 6.16 3.14
N ILE A 75 1.15 4.99 2.48
CA ILE A 75 0.46 3.80 3.03
C ILE A 75 0.99 3.44 4.43
N GLY A 76 2.31 3.45 4.63
CA GLY A 76 2.92 3.13 5.93
C GLY A 76 2.47 4.07 7.06
N SER A 77 2.61 5.38 6.84
CA SER A 77 2.16 6.39 7.81
C SER A 77 0.65 6.35 8.04
N SER A 78 -0.14 6.14 6.98
CA SER A 78 -1.59 6.04 7.09
C SER A 78 -2.02 4.80 7.87
N ALA A 79 -1.33 3.66 7.71
CA ALA A 79 -1.60 2.44 8.47
C ALA A 79 -1.34 2.64 9.98
N ILE A 80 -0.21 3.29 10.32
CA ILE A 80 0.12 3.62 11.71
C ILE A 80 -0.94 4.55 12.30
N GLN A 81 -1.31 5.61 11.59
CA GLN A 81 -2.33 6.56 12.05
C GLN A 81 -3.67 5.88 12.28
N LEU A 82 -4.09 5.02 11.34
CA LEU A 82 -5.37 4.31 11.42
C LEU A 82 -5.44 3.39 12.65
N ILE A 83 -4.35 2.69 12.96
CA ILE A 83 -4.29 1.79 14.11
C ILE A 83 -4.20 2.59 15.41
N LYS A 84 -3.43 3.69 15.46
CA LYS A 84 -3.44 4.60 16.61
C LYS A 84 -4.84 5.15 16.90
N GLN A 85 -5.57 5.56 15.87
CA GLN A 85 -6.95 6.04 15.99
C GLN A 85 -7.86 4.96 16.55
N HIS A 86 -7.74 3.71 16.09
CA HIS A 86 -8.55 2.61 16.63
C HIS A 86 -8.19 2.29 18.08
N VAL A 87 -6.90 2.20 18.42
CA VAL A 87 -6.46 1.93 19.79
C VAL A 87 -6.95 3.02 20.76
N SER A 88 -7.00 4.29 20.32
CA SER A 88 -7.53 5.37 21.16
C SER A 88 -9.03 5.30 21.45
N THR A 89 -9.79 4.43 20.76
CA THR A 89 -11.21 4.22 21.07
C THR A 89 -11.45 3.09 22.07
N LEU A 90 -10.41 2.39 22.52
CA LEU A 90 -10.51 1.28 23.48
C LEU A 90 -10.47 1.82 24.92
N GLU A 91 -11.13 1.10 25.84
CA GLU A 91 -11.25 1.46 27.24
C GLU A 91 -9.98 1.07 28.01
N GLY A 92 -9.01 1.99 27.98
CA GLY A 92 -7.79 1.89 28.78
C GLY A 92 -6.71 0.96 28.21
N GLU A 93 -5.60 0.86 28.94
CA GLU A 93 -4.38 0.24 28.44
C GLU A 93 -4.49 -1.29 28.30
N ASN A 94 -5.23 -1.94 29.21
CA ASN A 94 -5.39 -3.39 29.19
C ASN A 94 -6.16 -3.87 27.96
N GLU A 95 -7.28 -3.21 27.62
CA GLU A 95 -8.04 -3.57 26.41
C GLU A 95 -7.21 -3.31 25.14
N ALA A 96 -6.49 -2.18 25.10
CA ALA A 96 -5.56 -1.88 24.01
C ALA A 96 -4.48 -2.95 23.82
N ARG A 97 -3.92 -3.46 24.93
CA ARG A 97 -2.89 -4.50 24.91
C ARG A 97 -3.44 -5.84 24.45
N GLU A 98 -4.60 -6.25 24.94
CA GLU A 98 -5.26 -7.49 24.52
C GLU A 98 -5.68 -7.44 23.06
N TRP A 99 -6.25 -6.31 22.61
CA TRP A 99 -6.54 -6.09 21.20
C TRP A 99 -5.28 -6.15 20.34
N ALA A 100 -4.18 -5.51 20.77
CA ALA A 100 -2.94 -5.52 20.02
C ALA A 100 -2.39 -6.94 19.87
N ARG A 101 -2.38 -7.75 20.95
CA ARG A 101 -2.01 -9.17 20.92
C ARG A 101 -2.86 -9.93 19.91
N TRP A 102 -4.18 -9.77 19.96
CA TRP A 102 -5.11 -10.39 19.02
C TRP A 102 -4.88 -9.95 17.56
N ALA A 103 -4.70 -8.65 17.34
CA ALA A 103 -4.44 -8.03 16.05
C ALA A 103 -3.17 -8.57 15.38
N THR A 104 -2.15 -8.93 16.16
CA THR A 104 -0.91 -9.50 15.61
C THR A 104 -1.02 -10.96 15.14
N ARG A 105 -2.11 -11.67 15.46
CA ARG A 105 -2.32 -13.04 15.00
C ARG A 105 -2.48 -13.10 13.47
N PRO A 106 -2.00 -14.15 12.79
CA PRO A 106 -2.19 -14.31 11.34
C PRO A 106 -3.66 -14.32 10.90
N ASP A 107 -4.58 -14.71 11.78
CA ASP A 107 -6.03 -14.80 11.61
C ASP A 107 -6.79 -13.66 12.32
N GLY A 108 -6.07 -12.63 12.76
CA GLY A 108 -6.58 -11.50 13.51
C GLY A 108 -7.31 -10.43 12.67
N PRO A 109 -7.84 -9.39 13.33
CA PRO A 109 -8.70 -8.34 12.74
C PRO A 109 -8.01 -7.48 11.67
N LEU A 110 -6.68 -7.49 11.61
CA LEU A 110 -5.94 -6.64 10.67
C LEU A 110 -6.20 -7.03 9.21
N PHE A 111 -6.45 -8.31 8.92
CA PHE A 111 -6.54 -8.82 7.54
C PHE A 111 -7.91 -9.36 7.16
N PHE A 112 -8.79 -9.64 8.11
CA PHE A 112 -10.06 -10.32 7.86
C PHE A 112 -11.27 -9.45 8.19
N LYS A 113 -12.33 -9.57 7.39
CA LYS A 113 -13.64 -8.96 7.69
C LYS A 113 -14.22 -9.55 8.97
N THR A 114 -14.16 -10.88 9.08
CA THR A 114 -14.56 -11.63 10.27
C THR A 114 -13.32 -12.37 10.77
N PRO A 115 -12.56 -11.81 11.71
CA PRO A 115 -11.37 -12.47 12.26
C PRO A 115 -11.74 -13.64 13.17
N THR A 116 -10.76 -14.51 13.41
CA THR A 116 -10.88 -15.55 14.44
C THR A 116 -11.07 -14.87 15.80
N PRO A 117 -12.05 -15.26 16.63
CA PRO A 117 -12.29 -14.64 17.92
C PRO A 117 -11.05 -14.71 18.83
N VAL A 118 -10.89 -13.71 19.70
CA VAL A 118 -9.73 -13.59 20.60
C VAL A 118 -9.49 -14.85 21.44
N ASN A 119 -10.57 -15.47 21.93
CA ASN A 119 -10.54 -16.67 22.78
C ASN A 119 -10.49 -17.99 21.99
N SER A 120 -10.46 -17.95 20.66
CA SER A 120 -10.35 -19.17 19.85
C SER A 120 -8.92 -19.73 19.94
N PRO A 121 -8.77 -21.07 19.96
CA PRO A 121 -7.46 -21.73 19.95
C PRO A 121 -6.52 -21.18 18.88
N THR A 122 -5.22 -21.33 19.11
CA THR A 122 -4.19 -20.96 18.13
C THR A 122 -3.90 -22.10 17.16
N ASP A 123 -4.12 -23.36 17.58
CA ASP A 123 -4.01 -24.52 16.71
C ASP A 123 -5.22 -24.61 15.79
N ARG A 124 -4.97 -24.61 14.47
CA ARG A 124 -6.00 -24.73 13.45
C ARG A 124 -6.61 -26.13 13.35
N LYS A 125 -5.97 -27.13 13.95
CA LYS A 125 -6.48 -28.51 14.02
C LYS A 125 -7.43 -28.72 15.19
N ASP A 126 -7.50 -27.77 16.12
CA ASP A 126 -8.41 -27.84 17.25
C ASP A 126 -9.87 -27.80 16.75
N PRO A 127 -10.75 -28.73 17.15
CA PRO A 127 -12.16 -28.72 16.76
C PRO A 127 -12.92 -27.44 17.15
N ALA A 128 -12.47 -26.72 18.17
CA ALA A 128 -13.01 -25.43 18.60
C ALA A 128 -12.39 -24.23 17.87
N TYR A 129 -11.44 -24.46 16.95
CA TYR A 129 -10.87 -23.39 16.13
C TYR A 129 -11.93 -22.82 15.18
N LYS A 130 -12.05 -21.49 15.17
CA LYS A 130 -12.96 -20.77 14.28
C LYS A 130 -12.17 -20.10 13.17
N HIS A 131 -12.39 -20.55 11.94
CA HIS A 131 -11.72 -20.00 10.76
C HIS A 131 -12.14 -18.55 10.51
N PRO A 132 -11.20 -17.68 10.13
CA PRO A 132 -11.53 -16.31 9.76
C PRO A 132 -12.10 -16.25 8.33
N GLU A 133 -12.87 -15.21 8.04
CA GLU A 133 -13.52 -15.01 6.74
C GLU A 133 -13.25 -13.62 6.15
N GLY A 134 -13.40 -13.51 4.83
CA GLY A 134 -13.22 -12.25 4.12
C GLY A 134 -11.79 -11.72 4.21
N ARG A 135 -10.82 -12.54 3.80
CA ARG A 135 -9.41 -12.13 3.73
C ARG A 135 -9.26 -10.89 2.84
N LEU A 136 -8.45 -9.93 3.30
CA LEU A 136 -8.23 -8.61 2.71
C LEU A 136 -9.46 -7.69 2.70
N LEU A 137 -10.52 -8.03 3.44
CA LEU A 137 -11.74 -7.22 3.56
C LEU A 137 -11.91 -6.61 4.95
N SER A 138 -10.84 -6.54 5.75
CA SER A 138 -10.91 -5.87 7.05
C SER A 138 -11.14 -4.37 6.88
N PRO A 139 -11.74 -3.68 7.88
CA PRO A 139 -11.86 -2.22 7.85
C PRO A 139 -10.52 -1.51 7.67
N PHE A 140 -9.43 -2.09 8.16
CA PHE A 140 -8.08 -1.52 8.02
C PHE A 140 -7.59 -1.57 6.58
N ILE A 141 -7.72 -2.74 5.94
CA ILE A 141 -7.34 -2.91 4.53
C ILE A 141 -8.20 -2.00 3.65
N LEU A 142 -9.52 -1.99 3.83
CA LEU A 142 -10.43 -1.20 3.00
C LEU A 142 -10.16 0.31 3.11
N LYS A 143 -9.93 0.83 4.33
CA LYS A 143 -9.60 2.24 4.55
C LYS A 143 -8.26 2.64 3.92
N LEU A 144 -7.29 1.74 3.83
CA LEU A 144 -6.00 1.99 3.18
C LEU A 144 -6.07 1.84 1.65
N ALA A 145 -6.76 0.81 1.17
CA ALA A 145 -6.83 0.49 -0.25
C ALA A 145 -7.68 1.48 -1.02
N THR A 146 -8.84 1.89 -0.48
CA THR A 146 -9.81 2.75 -1.17
C THR A 146 -9.20 4.05 -1.72
N PRO A 147 -8.50 4.89 -0.92
CA PRO A 147 -7.90 6.10 -1.47
C PRO A 147 -6.78 5.80 -2.46
N CYS A 148 -6.01 4.71 -2.27
CA CYS A 148 -4.95 4.33 -3.21
C CYS A 148 -5.53 3.89 -4.57
N LEU A 149 -6.60 3.09 -4.58
CA LEU A 149 -7.24 2.64 -5.82
C LEU A 149 -7.81 3.80 -6.64
N ARG A 150 -8.15 4.93 -6.03
CA ARG A 150 -8.55 6.15 -6.75
C ARG A 150 -7.36 6.83 -7.43
N LEU A 151 -6.14 6.66 -6.93
CA LEU A 151 -4.96 7.29 -7.52
C LEU A 151 -4.64 6.79 -8.92
N LYS A 152 -5.10 5.58 -9.28
CA LYS A 152 -4.93 5.01 -10.61
C LYS A 152 -6.07 5.33 -11.59
N GLU A 153 -7.09 6.05 -11.15
CA GLU A 153 -8.19 6.48 -12.00
C GLU A 153 -7.67 7.44 -13.08
N GLY A 154 -7.88 7.10 -14.35
CA GLY A 154 -7.32 7.83 -15.49
C GLY A 154 -6.02 7.25 -16.05
N SER A 155 -5.52 6.14 -15.51
CA SER A 155 -4.43 5.35 -16.11
C SER A 155 -4.74 5.06 -17.59
N ILE A 156 -3.72 5.14 -18.44
CA ILE A 156 -3.85 4.79 -19.86
C ILE A 156 -3.57 3.30 -20.12
N SER A 157 -2.99 2.59 -19.15
CA SER A 157 -2.77 1.15 -19.22
C SER A 157 -3.77 0.39 -18.34
N GLU A 158 -4.06 -0.85 -18.73
CA GLU A 158 -4.86 -1.80 -17.94
C GLU A 158 -3.96 -2.90 -17.36
N ASN A 159 -3.35 -2.64 -16.19
CA ASN A 159 -2.34 -3.55 -15.64
C ASN A 159 -2.91 -4.70 -14.75
N GLY A 160 -4.22 -4.92 -14.77
CA GLY A 160 -4.89 -6.00 -14.04
C GLY A 160 -5.09 -5.76 -12.53
N TYR A 161 -4.99 -6.82 -11.74
CA TYR A 161 -5.29 -6.78 -10.30
C TYR A 161 -4.19 -6.08 -9.48
N PRO A 162 -4.54 -5.27 -8.46
CA PRO A 162 -3.60 -4.44 -7.70
C PRO A 162 -2.85 -5.24 -6.61
N LYS A 163 -2.15 -6.31 -7.01
CA LYS A 163 -1.43 -7.23 -6.10
C LYS A 163 -0.38 -6.49 -5.27
N GLY A 164 0.39 -5.62 -5.92
CA GLY A 164 1.42 -4.80 -5.30
C GLY A 164 0.87 -3.89 -4.21
N LEU A 165 -0.29 -3.24 -4.44
CA LEU A 165 -0.97 -2.43 -3.42
C LEU A 165 -1.30 -3.25 -2.17
N PHE A 166 -1.94 -4.41 -2.34
CA PHE A 166 -2.29 -5.24 -1.19
C PHE A 166 -1.05 -5.80 -0.48
N ALA A 167 0.02 -6.11 -1.21
CA ALA A 167 1.30 -6.50 -0.61
C ALA A 167 1.91 -5.36 0.24
N LEU A 168 1.89 -4.12 -0.27
CA LEU A 168 2.35 -2.93 0.46
C LEU A 168 1.51 -2.68 1.73
N ILE A 169 0.19 -2.74 1.62
CA ILE A 169 -0.72 -2.59 2.76
C ILE A 169 -0.47 -3.69 3.78
N MET A 170 -0.37 -4.95 3.35
CA MET A 170 -0.10 -6.06 4.26
C MET A 170 1.23 -5.89 4.98
N ALA A 171 2.29 -5.45 4.28
CA ALA A 171 3.57 -5.17 4.89
C ALA A 171 3.48 -4.02 5.90
N ALA A 172 2.82 -2.91 5.56
CA ALA A 172 2.64 -1.76 6.45
C ALA A 172 1.92 -2.13 7.74
N VAL A 173 0.83 -2.90 7.62
CA VAL A 173 0.04 -3.36 8.76
C VAL A 173 0.80 -4.42 9.57
N ARG A 174 1.66 -5.22 8.94
CA ARG A 174 2.50 -6.23 9.61
C ARG A 174 3.70 -5.63 10.35
N VAL A 175 4.30 -4.54 9.87
CA VAL A 175 5.43 -3.86 10.56
C VAL A 175 5.04 -3.39 11.96
N LEU A 176 3.76 -3.10 12.19
CA LEU A 176 3.23 -2.77 13.52
C LEU A 176 3.37 -3.91 14.54
N ARG A 177 3.45 -5.17 14.08
CA ARG A 177 3.79 -6.34 14.92
C ARG A 177 5.18 -6.23 15.56
N GLY A 178 6.11 -5.55 14.91
CA GLY A 178 7.47 -5.37 15.40
C GLY A 178 7.67 -4.15 16.30
N ILE A 179 6.78 -3.15 16.22
CA ILE A 179 6.88 -1.91 17.01
C ILE A 179 6.21 -2.10 18.38
N THR A 180 5.11 -2.85 18.47
CA THR A 180 4.43 -3.10 19.75
C THR A 180 5.16 -4.07 20.69
N MET A 181 6.17 -4.81 20.21
CA MET A 181 6.98 -5.72 21.05
C MET A 181 8.33 -5.14 21.51
N LYS A 182 8.64 -3.88 21.15
CA LYS A 182 9.91 -3.21 21.51
C LYS A 182 9.74 -2.06 22.52
N SER A 183 8.54 -1.89 23.05
CA SER A 183 8.23 -0.83 24.02
C SER A 183 8.24 -1.32 25.48
N ASP A 184 8.77 -2.52 25.73
CA ASP A 184 9.00 -3.08 27.07
C ASP A 184 10.51 -3.02 27.42
#